data_AF-A0A482TEY6-F1
#
_entry.id   AF-A0A482TEY6-F1
#
_cell.length_a   1.000
_cell.length_b   1.000
_cell.length_c   1.000
_cell.angle_alpha   90.00
_cell.angle_beta   90.00
_cell.angle_gamma   90.00
#
_symmetry.space_group_name_H-M   'P 1'
#
loop_
_entity.id
_entity.type
_entity.pdbx_description
1 polymer ?
#
loop_
_entity_poly.entity_id
_entity_poly.type
_entity_poly.pdbx_seq_one_letter_code
_entity_poly.pdbx_strand_id
1 'polypeptide(L)' 'MELAGRSIRERVMQALVVFVVFFAYDYLQNAVDWSYLFAATALFFVMMLVIDGLSERLKSRS' A
#
# COMPACT_ATOMS: atom_id res chain seq x y z
N MET A 1 8.02 10.33 -11.99
CA MET A 1 8.77 9.06 -11.82
C MET A 1 7.79 7.92 -11.94
N GLU A 2 7.96 7.11 -12.97
CA GLU A 2 7.23 5.87 -13.19
C GLU A 2 8.08 4.72 -12.67
N LEU A 3 7.48 3.81 -11.92
CA LEU A 3 8.16 2.64 -11.40
C LEU A 3 7.21 1.46 -11.60
N ALA A 4 7.64 0.43 -12.32
CA ALA A 4 6.84 -0.74 -12.64
C ALA A 4 5.40 -0.47 -13.11
N GLY A 5 5.25 0.26 -14.22
CA GLY A 5 3.96 0.52 -14.88
C GLY A 5 2.95 1.43 -14.16
N ARG A 6 3.29 2.03 -13.00
CA ARG A 6 2.42 2.97 -12.27
C ARG A 6 3.23 4.13 -11.69
N SER A 7 2.61 5.30 -11.49
CA SER A 7 3.31 6.44 -10.91
C SER A 7 3.56 6.24 -9.41
N ILE A 8 4.72 6.67 -8.91
CA ILE A 8 5.01 6.65 -7.45
C ILE A 8 3.93 7.38 -6.66
N ARG A 9 3.38 8.46 -7.22
CA ARG A 9 2.29 9.24 -6.62
C ARG A 9 1.05 8.39 -6.36
N GLU A 10 0.62 7.58 -7.33
CA GLU A 10 -0.54 6.70 -7.16
C GLU A 10 -0.29 5.63 -6.09
N ARG A 11 0.93 5.10 -6.01
CA ARG A 11 1.30 4.13 -4.96
C ARG A 11 1.21 4.73 -3.56
N VAL A 12 1.77 5.93 -3.40
CA VAL A 12 1.73 6.66 -2.14
C VAL A 12 0.28 7.00 -1.78
N MET A 13 -0.53 7.42 -2.75
CA MET A 13 -1.96 7.68 -2.52
C MET A 13 -2.72 6.41 -2.10
N GLN A 14 -2.46 5.26 -2.70
CA GLN A 14 -3.08 4.00 -2.28
C GLN A 14 -2.66 3.59 -0.86
N ALA A 15 -1.37 3.70 -0.53
CA ALA A 15 -0.89 3.43 0.82
C ALA A 15 -1.50 4.40 1.85
N LEU A 16 -1.64 5.68 1.50
CA LEU A 16 -2.33 6.67 2.35
C LEU A 16 -3.80 6.33 2.55
N VAL A 17 -4.50 5.88 1.51
CA VAL A 17 -5.89 5.44 1.63
C VAL A 17 -6.00 4.26 2.59
N VAL A 18 -5.13 3.26 2.47
CA VAL A 18 -5.10 2.11 3.39
C VAL A 18 -4.80 2.54 4.83
N PHE A 19 -3.82 3.43 5.02
CA PHE A 19 -3.51 3.99 6.33
C PHE A 19 -4.74 4.68 6.94
N VAL A 20 -5.44 5.53 6.18
CA VAL A 20 -6.63 6.24 6.65
C VAL A 20 -7.76 5.26 7.01
N VAL A 21 -7.95 4.20 6.22
CA VAL A 21 -8.98 3.19 6.49
C VAL A 21 -8.71 2.44 7.79
N PHE A 22 -7.48 1.95 7.99
CA PHE A 22 -7.11 1.29 9.25
C PHE A 22 -7.13 2.26 10.43
N PHE A 23 -6.69 3.50 10.22
CA PHE A 23 -6.72 4.51 11.27
C PHE A 23 -8.16 4.78 11.71
N ALA A 24 -9.09 4.96 10.76
CA ALA A 24 -10.49 5.16 11.06
C ALA A 24 -11.10 3.95 11.80
N TYR A 25 -10.74 2.73 11.40
CA TYR A 25 -11.20 1.50 12.06
C TYR A 25 -10.72 1.41 13.51
N ASP A 26 -9.43 1.60 13.75
CA ASP A 26 -8.85 1.53 15.10
C ASP A 26 -9.32 2.69 15.98
N TYR A 27 -9.53 3.87 15.39
CA TYR A 27 -10.09 5.04 16.06
C TYR A 27 -11.51 4.76 16.57
N LEU A 28 -12.36 4.16 15.75
CA LEU A 28 -13.72 3.78 16.16
C LEU A 28 -13.73 2.75 17.29
N GLN A 29 -12.67 1.94 17.42
CA GLN A 29 -12.52 0.97 18.50
C GLN A 29 -11.83 1.53 19.76
N ASN A 30 -11.40 2.79 19.75
CA ASN A 30 -10.54 3.38 20.79
C ASN A 30 -9.29 2.52 21.07
N ALA A 31 -8.79 1.80 20.06
CA ALA A 31 -7.71 0.83 20.16
C ALA A 31 -6.54 1.20 19.23
N VAL A 32 -6.31 2.51 19.06
CA VAL A 32 -5.27 3.01 18.14
C VAL A 32 -3.88 2.56 18.60
N ASP A 33 -3.31 1.62 17.85
CA ASP A 33 -1.92 1.22 17.96
C ASP A 33 -1.15 1.73 16.75
N TRP A 34 -0.36 2.77 16.98
CA TRP A 34 0.48 3.40 15.96
C TRP A 34 1.50 2.43 15.37
N SER A 35 2.04 1.50 16.17
CA SER A 35 3.03 0.54 15.70
C SER A 35 2.41 -0.44 14.71
N TYR A 36 1.21 -0.94 15.01
CA TYR A 36 0.43 -1.78 14.10
C TYR A 36 0.08 -1.02 12.81
N LEU A 37 -0.44 0.21 12.93
CA LEU A 37 -0.81 1.05 11.78
C LEU A 37 0.35 1.28 10.81
N PHE A 38 1.53 1.64 11.32
CA PHE A 38 2.71 1.85 10.48
C PHE A 38 3.21 0.53 9.89
N ALA A 39 3.26 -0.55 10.66
CA ALA A 39 3.70 -1.86 10.18
C ALA A 39 2.77 -2.39 9.08
N ALA A 40 1.45 -2.34 9.28
CA ALA A 40 0.45 -2.80 8.32
C ALA A 40 0.49 -1.98 7.02
N THR A 41 0.62 -0.66 7.14
CA THR A 41 0.74 0.24 5.97
C THR A 41 2.02 0.00 5.19
N ALA A 42 3.15 -0.16 5.88
CA ALA A 42 4.43 -0.47 5.24
C ALA A 42 4.38 -1.83 4.53
N LEU A 43 3.81 -2.85 5.18
CA LEU A 43 3.66 -4.18 4.60
C LEU A 43 2.75 -4.16 3.37
N PHE A 44 1.64 -3.41 3.42
CA PHE A 44 0.77 -3.19 2.26
C PHE A 44 1.53 -2.56 1.10
N PHE A 45 2.32 -1.51 1.36
CA PHE A 45 3.12 -0.85 0.33
C PHE A 45 4.15 -1.81 -0.30
N VAL A 46 4.84 -2.63 0.50
CA VAL A 46 5.77 -3.65 -0.02
C VAL A 46 5.04 -4.69 -0.87
N MET A 47 3.90 -5.20 -0.40
CA MET A 47 3.08 -6.15 -1.15
C MET A 47 2.59 -5.57 -2.47
N MET A 48 2.21 -4.29 -2.47
CA MET A 48 1.82 -3.58 -3.68
C MET A 48 2.97 -3.53 -4.71
N LEU A 49 4.20 -3.23 -4.28
CA LEU A 49 5.36 -3.25 -5.16
C LEU A 49 5.62 -4.64 -5.75
N VAL A 50 5.46 -5.69 -4.95
CA VAL A 50 5.61 -7.08 -5.41
C VAL A 50 4.56 -7.42 -6.47
N ILE A 51 3.29 -7.07 -6.23
CA ILE A 51 2.19 -7.33 -7.17
C ILE A 51 2.41 -6.56 -8.48
N ASP A 52 2.75 -5.27 -8.39
CA ASP A 52 3.01 -4.45 -9.58
C ASP A 52 4.17 -5.02 -10.39
N GLY A 53 5.28 -5.40 -9.73
CA GLY A 53 6.43 -6.01 -10.39
C GLY A 53 6.13 -7.39 -11.01
N LEU A 54 5.29 -8.21 -10.38
CA LEU A 54 4.80 -9.47 -10.95
C LEU A 54 3.89 -9.24 -12.15
N SER A 55 2.99 -8.25 -12.06
CA SER A 55 2.04 -7.92 -13.13
C SER A 55 2.77 -7.41 -14.38
N GLU A 56 3.80 -6.59 -14.19
CA GLU A 56 4.65 -6.12 -15.29
C GLU A 56 5.45 -7.26 -15.95
N ARG A 57 5.98 -8.19 -15.15
CA ARG A 57 6.64 -9.40 -15.68
C ARG A 57 5.69 -10.31 -16.46
N LEU A 58 4.45 -10.46 -16.01
CA LEU A 58 3.43 -11.23 -16.73
C LEU A 58 3.05 -10.55 -18.05
N LYS A 59 2.86 -9.22 -18.03
CA LYS A 59 2.53 -8.43 -19.22
C LYS A 59 3.67 -8.41 -20.25
N SER A 60 4.92 -8.46 -19.80
CA SER A 60 6.10 -8.56 -20.67
C SER A 60 6.25 -9.92 -21.36
N ARG A 61 5.57 -10.98 -20.88
CA ARG A 61 5.66 -12.34 -21.43
C ARG A 61 4.48 -12.73 -22.33
N SER A 62 3.42 -11.91 -22.38
CA SER A 62 2.24 -12.08 -23.24
C SER A 62 2.37 -11.23 -24.50
#